data_AF-A0A535JNU8-F1
#
_entry.id   AF-A0A535JNU8-F1
#
_cell.length_a   1.000
_cell.length_b   1.000
_cell.length_c   1.000
_cell.angle_alpha   90.00
_cell.angle_beta   90.00
_cell.angle_gamma   90.00
#
_symmetry.space_group_name_H-M   'P 1'
#
loop_
_entity.id
_entity.type
_entity.pdbx_description
1 polymer ?
#
loop_
_entity_poly.entity_id
_entity_poly.type
_entity_poly.pdbx_seq_one_letter_code
_entity_poly.pdbx_strand_id
1 'polypeptide(L)'
;MPIARGRASRIWADGRNGGRLAAPRARPQVWCRARSDRRGRDIVRRGRRASRLSDKTGESKLRRIETGAEARIRELQEAGELSGLPGEGQPLPTDPDDAAGDAWAARHVVRTSGARPMWTELRREAAERRMRIVVRLRSHLVWLESRQRLLEHLPAERIVSELALTRQADGRVRAEVADAIAELNALVRHHNLVVTATALHLPTASLEGLIEVARGPRG
;
A
#
# COMPACT_ATOMS: atom_id res chain seq x y z
N MET A 1 34.97 -57.65 -11.11
CA MET A 1 35.37 -56.76 -9.99
C MET A 1 34.28 -55.71 -9.80
N PRO A 2 33.55 -55.69 -8.66
CA PRO A 2 32.36 -54.87 -8.45
C PRO A 2 32.60 -53.71 -7.46
N ILE A 3 32.17 -52.49 -7.78
CA ILE A 3 32.09 -51.34 -6.86
C ILE A 3 31.02 -50.39 -7.45
N ALA A 4 30.09 -49.75 -6.76
CA ALA A 4 29.39 -49.94 -5.49
C ALA A 4 28.15 -49.03 -5.53
N ARG A 5 27.09 -49.42 -4.83
CA ARG A 5 25.90 -48.61 -4.55
C ARG A 5 26.18 -47.62 -3.41
N GLY A 6 25.57 -46.43 -3.45
CA GLY A 6 25.41 -45.54 -2.28
C GLY A 6 24.52 -44.35 -2.65
N ARG A 7 23.20 -44.46 -2.53
CA ARG A 7 22.32 -44.11 -1.39
C ARG A 7 22.36 -42.65 -0.95
N ALA A 8 21.14 -42.13 -0.84
CA ALA A 8 20.71 -40.82 -0.41
C ALA A 8 21.02 -40.51 1.06
N SER A 9 21.15 -39.22 1.38
CA SER A 9 20.87 -38.68 2.70
C SER A 9 20.20 -37.31 2.59
N ARG A 10 18.91 -37.28 2.95
CA ARG A 10 18.20 -36.10 3.44
C ARG A 10 18.71 -35.84 4.85
N ILE A 11 19.01 -34.59 5.19
CA ILE A 11 19.11 -34.15 6.58
C ILE A 11 18.26 -32.89 6.70
N TRP A 12 17.09 -33.08 7.31
CA TRP A 12 16.34 -32.03 7.97
C TRP A 12 16.95 -31.85 9.36
N ALA A 13 17.38 -30.65 9.70
CA ALA A 13 17.77 -30.30 11.07
C ALA A 13 16.69 -29.42 11.67
N ASP A 14 15.96 -30.05 12.59
CA ASP A 14 15.06 -29.46 13.58
C ASP A 14 15.91 -28.70 14.61
N GLY A 15 15.45 -27.52 15.02
CA GLY A 15 16.18 -26.65 15.95
C GLY A 15 15.25 -25.71 16.69
N ARG A 16 14.51 -26.27 17.66
CA ARG A 16 13.74 -25.50 18.66
C ARG A 16 14.58 -25.19 19.90
N ASN A 17 14.11 -24.16 20.62
CA ASN A 17 14.45 -23.68 21.97
C ASN A 17 15.53 -22.60 22.03
N GLY A 18 15.33 -21.44 22.66
CA GLY A 18 14.17 -20.95 23.40
C GLY A 18 14.48 -19.62 24.09
N GLY A 19 13.44 -18.96 24.59
CA GLY A 19 13.53 -18.04 25.73
C GLY A 19 13.84 -16.58 25.43
N ARG A 20 12.81 -15.74 25.37
CA ARG A 20 12.35 -14.92 26.51
C ARG A 20 11.22 -14.01 26.04
N LEU A 21 10.03 -14.31 26.53
CA LEU A 21 8.84 -13.48 26.41
C LEU A 21 9.07 -12.20 27.23
N ALA A 22 9.18 -11.06 26.56
CA ALA A 22 9.08 -9.75 27.20
C ALA A 22 7.60 -9.47 27.47
N ALA A 23 7.29 -9.19 28.73
CA ALA A 23 5.94 -8.93 29.23
C ALA A 23 5.29 -7.72 28.54
N PRO A 24 4.01 -7.81 28.13
CA PRO A 24 3.26 -6.64 27.70
C PRO A 24 2.99 -5.75 28.92
N ARG A 25 3.48 -4.50 28.85
CA ARG A 25 3.24 -3.46 29.84
C ARG A 25 1.73 -3.29 30.07
N ALA A 26 1.37 -3.27 31.35
CA ALA A 26 0.04 -3.11 31.88
C ALA A 26 -0.69 -1.89 31.27
N ARG A 27 -1.90 -2.14 30.76
CA ARG A 27 -2.87 -1.08 30.46
C ARG A 27 -3.47 -0.57 31.79
N PRO A 28 -3.59 0.74 32.00
CA PRO A 28 -4.34 1.26 33.14
C PRO A 28 -5.81 0.83 33.03
N GLN A 29 -6.29 0.13 34.06
CA GLN A 29 -7.68 -0.27 34.21
C GLN A 29 -8.52 0.96 34.51
N VAL A 30 -9.35 1.37 33.56
CA VAL A 30 -10.41 2.36 33.80
C VAL A 30 -11.54 1.64 34.52
N TRP A 31 -11.74 2.01 35.78
CA TRP A 31 -12.87 1.62 36.62
C TRP A 31 -14.21 1.92 35.92
N CYS A 32 -14.89 0.88 35.44
CA CYS A 32 -16.28 0.99 35.02
C CYS A 32 -17.17 0.82 36.26
N ARG A 33 -17.78 1.93 36.73
CA ARG A 33 -18.84 1.88 37.73
C ARG A 33 -20.01 1.03 37.22
N ALA A 34 -20.54 0.21 38.12
CA ALA A 34 -21.70 -0.65 37.90
C ALA A 34 -22.91 0.12 37.34
N ARG A 35 -23.47 -0.40 36.24
CA ARG A 35 -24.81 -0.01 35.76
C ARG A 35 -25.84 -0.70 36.64
N SER A 36 -26.69 0.12 37.27
CA SER A 36 -27.90 -0.36 37.92
C SER A 36 -28.95 -0.72 36.87
N ASP A 37 -29.44 -1.96 36.98
CA ASP A 37 -30.62 -2.47 36.31
C ASP A 37 -31.83 -1.58 36.62
N ARG A 38 -32.47 -1.03 35.58
CA ARG A 38 -33.87 -0.61 35.64
C ARG A 38 -34.64 -1.31 34.54
N ARG A 39 -35.42 -2.30 34.98
CA ARG A 39 -36.49 -2.95 34.22
C ARG A 39 -37.58 -1.93 33.84
N GLY A 40 -38.11 -2.11 32.63
CA GLY A 40 -39.52 -1.95 32.33
C GLY A 40 -39.94 -0.61 31.72
N ARG A 41 -40.26 -0.61 30.42
CA ARG A 41 -41.63 -0.81 29.93
C ARG A 41 -41.69 -0.69 28.41
N ASP A 42 -42.41 -1.64 27.82
CA ASP A 42 -42.90 -1.60 26.45
C ASP A 42 -43.77 -0.37 26.22
N ILE A 43 -43.46 0.40 25.17
CA ILE A 43 -44.48 1.13 24.40
C ILE A 43 -44.14 0.99 22.92
N VAL A 44 -44.85 0.07 22.27
CA VAL A 44 -45.04 0.07 20.82
C VAL A 44 -45.95 1.25 20.48
N ARG A 45 -45.47 2.23 19.70
CA ARG A 45 -46.34 3.02 18.83
C ARG A 45 -45.59 3.63 17.64
N ARG A 46 -45.97 3.10 16.47
CA ARG A 46 -46.01 3.65 15.11
C ARG A 46 -45.50 5.08 14.90
N GLY A 47 -44.81 5.26 13.77
CA GLY A 47 -44.96 6.49 12.98
C GLY A 47 -43.71 6.90 12.23
N ARG A 48 -43.67 6.60 10.93
CA ARG A 48 -42.75 7.22 9.97
C ARG A 48 -42.74 8.74 10.16
N ARG A 49 -41.59 9.31 10.50
CA ARG A 49 -41.21 10.68 10.14
C ARG A 49 -39.69 10.77 10.17
N ALA A 50 -39.10 10.68 8.98
CA ALA A 50 -37.81 11.28 8.72
C ALA A 50 -37.91 12.76 9.11
N SER A 51 -37.13 13.19 10.09
CA SER A 51 -37.07 14.59 10.50
C SER A 51 -35.63 14.92 10.87
N ARG A 52 -35.06 15.78 10.04
CA ARG A 52 -33.77 16.46 10.14
C ARG A 52 -33.57 17.08 11.53
N LEU A 53 -33.06 16.33 12.50
CA LEU A 53 -32.76 16.86 13.85
C LEU A 53 -31.62 16.05 14.48
N SER A 54 -30.39 16.19 13.98
CA SER A 54 -29.21 15.84 14.80
C SER A 54 -28.01 16.80 14.66
N ASP A 55 -28.14 17.93 13.97
CA ASP A 55 -27.07 18.94 13.91
C ASP A 55 -26.96 19.80 15.18
N LYS A 56 -28.08 20.08 15.84
CA LYS A 56 -28.13 21.01 16.98
C LYS A 56 -27.26 20.59 18.17
N THR A 57 -27.04 19.28 18.35
CA THR A 57 -26.20 18.75 19.44
C THR A 57 -24.71 18.85 19.16
N GLY A 58 -24.29 18.86 17.89
CA GLY A 58 -22.88 19.03 17.50
C GLY A 58 -22.45 20.49 17.62
N GLU A 59 -23.24 21.39 17.04
CA GLU A 59 -23.01 22.84 17.11
C GLU A 59 -22.98 23.35 18.56
N SER A 60 -23.88 22.86 19.42
CA SER A 60 -23.91 23.25 20.85
C SER A 60 -22.68 22.77 21.62
N LYS A 61 -22.10 21.63 21.25
CA LYS A 61 -20.86 21.13 21.87
C LYS A 61 -19.65 21.93 21.41
N LEU A 62 -19.58 22.28 20.13
CA LEU A 62 -18.50 23.11 19.57
C LEU A 62 -18.48 24.49 20.23
N ARG A 63 -19.63 25.16 20.33
CA ARG A 63 -19.74 26.46 21.01
C ARG A 63 -19.28 26.40 22.47
N ARG A 64 -19.60 25.32 23.19
CA ARG A 64 -19.15 25.15 24.58
C ARG A 64 -17.64 24.95 24.69
N ILE A 65 -17.03 24.23 23.75
CA ILE A 65 -15.58 24.04 23.68
C ILE A 65 -14.90 25.37 23.37
N GLU A 66 -15.42 26.11 22.40
CA GLU A 66 -14.93 27.44 21.99
C GLU A 66 -14.96 28.43 23.16
N THR A 67 -16.12 28.61 23.81
CA THR A 67 -16.24 29.50 24.98
C THR A 67 -15.32 29.06 26.13
N GLY A 68 -15.13 27.76 26.34
CA GLY A 68 -14.21 27.24 27.35
C GLY A 68 -12.73 27.49 27.02
N ALA A 69 -12.36 27.38 25.74
CA ALA A 69 -11.01 27.67 25.27
C ALA A 69 -10.70 29.17 25.37
N GLU A 70 -11.64 30.04 24.96
CA GLU A 70 -11.50 31.50 25.07
C GLU A 70 -11.34 31.96 26.50
N ALA A 71 -12.14 31.43 27.43
CA ALA A 71 -12.04 31.76 28.85
C ALA A 71 -10.67 31.38 29.42
N ARG A 72 -10.13 30.22 29.01
CA ARG A 72 -8.82 29.75 29.44
C ARG A 72 -7.68 30.56 28.84
N ILE A 73 -7.78 30.95 27.56
CA ILE A 73 -6.80 31.83 26.92
C ILE A 73 -6.77 33.18 27.66
N ARG A 74 -7.93 33.72 28.04
CA ARG A 74 -8.02 34.97 28.80
C ARG A 74 -7.37 34.87 30.18
N GLU A 75 -7.64 33.80 30.93
CA GLU A 75 -7.02 33.56 32.24
C GLU A 75 -5.48 33.47 32.14
N LEU A 76 -4.96 32.76 31.13
CA LEU A 76 -3.52 32.65 30.89
C LEU A 76 -2.89 33.98 30.44
N GLN A 77 -3.63 34.80 29.70
CA GLN A 77 -3.21 36.13 29.30
C GLN A 77 -3.15 37.09 30.50
N GLU A 78 -4.14 37.04 31.39
CA GLU A 78 -4.19 37.82 32.64
C GLU A 78 -3.08 37.40 33.62
N ALA A 79 -2.75 36.11 33.66
CA ALA A 79 -1.63 35.58 34.44
C ALA A 79 -0.23 35.91 33.86
N GLY A 80 -0.17 36.51 32.67
CA GLY A 80 1.09 36.82 31.98
C GLY A 80 1.83 35.58 31.45
N GLU A 81 1.22 34.40 31.48
CA GLU A 81 1.83 33.14 31.03
C GLU A 81 1.95 33.05 29.50
N LEU A 82 1.22 33.90 28.76
CA LEU A 82 1.31 34.01 27.30
C LEU A 82 2.34 35.06 26.82
N SER A 83 3.10 35.68 27.74
CA SER A 83 4.17 36.63 27.44
C SER A 83 5.55 36.01 27.59
N GLY A 84 6.52 36.47 26.81
CA GLY A 84 7.88 35.93 26.74
C GLY A 84 7.99 34.63 25.94
N LEU A 85 7.00 34.31 25.09
CA LEU A 85 7.01 33.07 24.32
C LEU A 85 8.09 33.10 23.23
N PRO A 86 8.72 31.95 22.93
CA PRO A 86 9.70 31.88 21.84
C PRO A 86 9.04 32.26 20.51
N GLY A 87 9.53 33.34 19.88
CA GLY A 87 8.95 33.88 18.66
C GLY A 87 7.88 34.97 18.85
N GLU A 88 7.65 35.44 20.08
CA GLU A 88 6.76 36.58 20.34
C GLU A 88 7.21 37.83 19.56
N GLY A 89 6.26 38.47 18.88
CA GLY A 89 6.51 39.63 18.03
C GLY A 89 7.23 39.34 16.71
N GLN A 90 7.66 38.10 16.47
CA GLN A 90 8.24 37.69 15.19
C GLN A 90 7.13 37.33 14.18
N PRO A 91 7.32 37.63 12.89
CA PRO A 91 6.39 37.19 11.87
C PRO A 91 6.35 35.65 11.85
N LEU A 92 5.14 35.11 11.63
CA LEU A 92 4.99 33.67 11.41
C LEU A 92 5.84 33.24 10.20
N PRO A 93 6.45 32.05 10.23
CA PRO A 93 7.12 31.50 9.06
C PRO A 93 6.16 31.46 7.87
N THR A 94 6.60 31.94 6.71
CA THR A 94 5.81 31.91 5.48
C THR A 94 5.41 30.47 5.16
N ASP A 95 4.12 30.24 4.90
CA ASP A 95 3.66 28.92 4.48
C ASP A 95 4.14 28.70 3.03
N PRO A 96 4.74 27.54 2.71
CA PRO A 96 5.07 27.20 1.33
C PRO A 96 3.86 27.25 0.38
N ASP A 97 2.64 27.14 0.93
CA ASP A 97 1.40 27.18 0.16
C ASP A 97 0.75 28.58 0.09
N ASP A 98 1.34 29.63 0.68
CA ASP A 98 0.76 30.99 0.71
C ASP A 98 0.49 31.55 -0.70
N ALA A 99 1.31 31.18 -1.68
CA ALA A 99 1.14 31.58 -3.07
C ALA A 99 -0.07 30.91 -3.77
N ALA A 100 -0.73 29.95 -3.13
CA ALA A 100 -1.82 29.17 -3.74
C ALA A 100 -3.19 29.83 -3.67
N GLY A 101 -3.32 30.99 -3.01
CA GLY A 101 -4.58 31.73 -2.90
C GLY A 101 -5.71 30.85 -2.37
N ASP A 102 -6.82 30.77 -3.10
CA ASP A 102 -8.00 29.95 -2.75
C ASP A 102 -7.69 28.46 -2.59
N ALA A 103 -6.61 27.97 -3.21
CA ALA A 103 -6.17 26.58 -3.08
C ALA A 103 -5.27 26.33 -1.87
N TRP A 104 -4.91 27.37 -1.09
CA TRP A 104 -4.04 27.25 0.09
C TRP A 104 -4.52 26.16 1.04
N ALA A 105 -5.79 26.21 1.45
CA ALA A 105 -6.34 25.27 2.42
C ALA A 105 -6.27 23.83 1.90
N ALA A 106 -6.58 23.62 0.61
CA ALA A 106 -6.53 22.30 0.00
C ALA A 106 -5.08 21.76 -0.07
N ARG A 107 -4.11 22.59 -0.49
CA ARG A 107 -2.70 22.18 -0.57
C ARG A 107 -2.10 21.95 0.82
N HIS A 108 -2.39 22.84 1.77
CA HIS A 108 -1.96 22.73 3.15
C HIS A 108 -2.51 21.45 3.80
N VAL A 109 -3.79 21.12 3.61
CA VAL A 109 -4.39 19.88 4.13
C VAL A 109 -3.77 18.65 3.48
N VAL A 110 -3.57 18.62 2.16
CA VAL A 110 -2.91 17.48 1.49
C VAL A 110 -1.48 17.30 2.01
N ARG A 111 -0.73 18.38 2.18
CA ARG A 111 0.65 18.37 2.67
C ARG A 111 0.74 17.92 4.13
N THR A 112 -0.13 18.43 5.01
CA THR A 112 -0.08 18.17 6.46
C THR A 112 -0.73 16.85 6.86
N SER A 113 -1.73 16.37 6.12
CA SER A 113 -2.41 15.09 6.42
C SER A 113 -1.56 13.86 6.12
N GLY A 114 -0.47 14.00 5.34
CA GLY A 114 0.27 12.86 4.80
C GLY A 114 -0.58 11.96 3.89
N ALA A 115 -1.78 12.41 3.50
CA ALA A 115 -2.70 11.63 2.69
C ALA A 115 -2.16 11.52 1.27
N ARG A 116 -1.88 10.29 0.84
CA ARG A 116 -1.46 10.01 -0.53
C ARG A 116 -2.70 9.83 -1.40
N PRO A 117 -2.85 10.58 -2.50
CA PRO A 117 -3.95 10.35 -3.42
C PRO A 117 -3.94 8.91 -3.90
N MET A 118 -5.12 8.27 -3.98
CA MET A 118 -5.25 6.86 -4.34
C MET A 118 -4.53 6.51 -5.66
N TRP A 119 -4.50 7.42 -6.63
CA TRP A 119 -3.80 7.21 -7.90
C TRP A 119 -2.28 7.03 -7.73
N THR A 120 -1.67 7.56 -6.67
CA THR A 120 -0.23 7.37 -6.38
C THR A 120 0.08 5.93 -5.99
N GLU A 121 -0.84 5.29 -5.25
CA GLU A 121 -0.73 3.88 -4.88
C GLU A 121 -0.91 2.98 -6.10
N LEU A 122 -1.88 3.28 -6.98
CA LEU A 122 -2.05 2.58 -8.25
C LEU A 122 -0.80 2.68 -9.14
N ARG A 123 -0.18 3.86 -9.19
CA ARG A 123 1.06 4.07 -9.95
C ARG A 123 2.22 3.25 -9.38
N ARG A 124 2.34 3.19 -8.06
CA ARG A 124 3.34 2.35 -7.37
C ARG A 124 3.10 0.87 -7.68
N GLU A 125 1.88 0.39 -7.55
CA GLU A 125 1.53 -1.00 -7.81
C GLU A 125 1.79 -1.41 -9.26
N ALA A 126 1.41 -0.56 -10.23
CA ALA A 126 1.73 -0.77 -11.64
C ALA A 126 3.24 -0.84 -11.89
N ALA A 127 4.03 0.04 -11.28
CA ALA A 127 5.49 0.03 -11.40
C ALA A 127 6.10 -1.25 -10.83
N GLU A 128 5.67 -1.68 -9.65
CA GLU A 128 6.12 -2.92 -9.01
C GLU A 128 5.76 -4.16 -9.85
N ARG A 129 4.53 -4.22 -10.39
CA ARG A 129 4.09 -5.34 -11.23
C ARG A 129 4.86 -5.38 -12.54
N ARG A 130 5.09 -4.23 -13.18
CA ARG A 130 5.96 -4.12 -14.37
C ARG A 130 7.36 -4.64 -14.09
N MET A 131 7.95 -4.27 -12.96
CA MET A 131 9.29 -4.74 -12.58
C MET A 131 9.32 -6.26 -12.40
N ARG A 132 8.32 -6.85 -11.73
CA ARG A 132 8.22 -8.32 -11.57
C ARG A 132 8.17 -9.04 -12.92
N ILE A 133 7.39 -8.52 -13.87
CA ILE A 133 7.31 -9.08 -15.24
C ILE A 133 8.66 -9.00 -15.94
N VAL A 134 9.34 -7.84 -15.88
CA VAL A 134 10.66 -7.66 -16.50
C VAL A 134 11.70 -8.61 -15.89
N VAL A 135 11.72 -8.78 -14.57
CA VAL A 135 12.61 -9.73 -13.90
C VAL A 135 12.32 -11.15 -14.35
N ARG A 136 11.05 -11.55 -14.41
CA ARG A 136 10.64 -12.88 -14.88
C ARG A 136 11.07 -13.14 -16.32
N LEU A 137 10.88 -12.16 -17.21
CA LEU A 137 11.31 -12.20 -18.61
C LEU A 137 12.82 -12.32 -18.73
N ARG A 138 13.59 -11.56 -17.94
CA ARG A 138 15.07 -11.68 -17.91
C ARG A 138 15.51 -13.10 -17.55
N SER A 139 14.98 -13.66 -16.47
CA SER A 139 15.28 -15.04 -16.08
C SER A 139 14.89 -16.04 -17.17
N HIS A 140 13.76 -15.82 -17.85
CA HIS A 140 13.30 -16.67 -18.95
C HIS A 140 14.22 -16.61 -20.18
N LEU A 141 14.68 -15.42 -20.56
CA LEU A 141 15.61 -15.24 -21.68
C LEU A 141 16.96 -15.93 -21.40
N VAL A 142 17.48 -15.80 -20.18
CA VAL A 142 18.69 -16.51 -19.75
C VAL A 142 18.48 -18.03 -19.77
N TRP A 143 17.33 -18.50 -19.31
CA TRP A 143 16.98 -19.93 -19.39
C TRP A 143 16.91 -20.42 -20.84
N LEU A 144 16.28 -19.67 -21.75
CA LEU A 144 16.20 -20.01 -23.18
C LEU A 144 17.59 -20.10 -23.81
N GLU A 145 18.46 -19.15 -23.53
CA GLU A 145 19.85 -19.15 -24.02
C GLU A 145 20.64 -20.35 -23.48
N SER A 146 20.54 -20.64 -22.19
CA SER A 146 21.17 -21.81 -21.57
C SER A 146 20.63 -23.12 -22.17
N ARG A 147 19.33 -23.16 -22.45
CA ARG A 147 18.67 -24.33 -23.02
C ARG A 147 19.07 -24.55 -24.46
N GLN A 148 19.21 -23.49 -25.25
CA GLN A 148 19.69 -23.55 -26.63
C GLN A 148 21.09 -24.16 -26.70
N ARG A 149 22.02 -23.70 -25.85
CA ARG A 149 23.37 -24.27 -25.75
C ARG A 149 23.35 -25.76 -25.42
N LEU A 150 22.45 -26.21 -24.54
CA LEU A 150 22.32 -27.63 -24.22
C LEU A 150 21.83 -28.43 -25.43
N LEU A 151 20.84 -27.93 -26.16
CA LEU A 151 20.28 -28.62 -27.33
C LEU A 151 21.31 -28.80 -28.46
N GLU A 152 22.25 -27.86 -28.62
CA GLU A 152 23.33 -27.94 -29.61
C GLU A 152 24.29 -29.12 -29.39
N HIS A 153 24.41 -29.61 -28.16
CA HIS A 153 25.33 -30.69 -27.80
C HIS A 153 24.61 -32.03 -27.56
N LEU A 154 23.30 -32.10 -27.80
CA LEU A 154 22.54 -33.32 -27.58
C LEU A 154 22.70 -34.32 -28.74
N PRO A 155 22.70 -35.63 -28.43
CA PRO A 155 22.65 -36.66 -29.45
C PRO A 155 21.28 -36.67 -30.14
N ALA A 156 21.26 -36.99 -31.44
CA ALA A 156 20.11 -36.82 -32.33
C ALA A 156 18.83 -37.51 -31.83
N GLU A 157 18.97 -38.64 -31.15
CA GLU A 157 17.86 -39.45 -30.64
C GLU A 157 17.03 -38.72 -29.58
N ARG A 158 17.64 -37.78 -28.85
CA ARG A 158 16.98 -37.04 -27.76
C ARG A 158 16.46 -35.67 -28.18
N ILE A 159 16.97 -35.10 -29.26
CA ILE A 159 16.69 -33.72 -29.68
C ILE A 159 15.19 -33.44 -29.75
N VAL A 160 14.42 -34.29 -30.42
CA VAL A 160 12.97 -34.08 -30.63
C VAL A 160 12.21 -34.03 -29.31
N SER A 161 12.48 -34.97 -28.40
CA SER A 161 11.83 -35.04 -27.09
C SER A 161 12.17 -33.84 -26.22
N GLU A 162 13.44 -33.43 -26.19
CA GLU A 162 13.94 -32.32 -25.39
C GLU A 162 13.44 -30.97 -25.94
N LEU A 163 13.27 -30.85 -27.26
CA LEU A 163 12.64 -29.70 -27.92
C LEU A 163 11.16 -29.58 -27.54
N ALA A 164 10.41 -30.68 -27.54
CA ALA A 164 9.01 -30.68 -27.16
C ALA A 164 8.82 -30.21 -25.71
N LEU A 165 9.64 -30.73 -24.78
CA LEU A 165 9.64 -30.29 -23.38
C LEU A 165 10.00 -28.81 -23.25
N THR A 166 10.97 -28.33 -24.02
CA THR A 166 11.40 -26.92 -24.04
C THR A 166 10.26 -26.01 -24.52
N ARG A 167 9.60 -26.37 -25.63
CA ARG A 167 8.45 -25.62 -26.17
C ARG A 167 7.29 -25.59 -25.19
N GLN A 168 7.02 -26.71 -24.52
CA GLN A 168 5.96 -26.77 -23.51
C GLN A 168 6.30 -25.90 -22.29
N ALA A 169 7.55 -25.88 -21.85
CA ALA A 169 8.00 -24.99 -20.77
C ALA A 169 7.92 -23.51 -21.20
N ASP A 170 8.42 -23.17 -22.39
CA ASP A 170 8.34 -21.80 -22.95
C ASP A 170 6.88 -21.33 -23.06
N GLY A 171 5.99 -22.16 -23.61
CA GLY A 171 4.57 -21.85 -23.72
C GLY A 171 3.91 -21.54 -22.37
N ARG A 172 4.25 -22.29 -21.31
CA ARG A 172 3.75 -22.02 -19.96
C ARG A 172 4.22 -20.66 -19.43
N VAL A 173 5.49 -20.33 -19.62
CA VAL A 173 6.02 -19.02 -19.18
C VAL A 173 5.39 -17.88 -19.98
N ARG A 174 5.20 -18.05 -21.29
CA ARG A 174 4.55 -17.04 -22.13
C ARG A 174 3.11 -16.79 -21.71
N ALA A 175 2.35 -17.84 -21.37
CA ALA A 175 1.00 -17.70 -20.85
C ALA A 175 0.98 -16.94 -19.51
N GLU A 176 1.84 -17.33 -18.56
CA GLU A 176 2.01 -16.65 -17.27
C GLU A 176 2.32 -15.16 -17.44
N VAL A 177 3.23 -14.82 -18.35
CA VAL A 177 3.59 -13.43 -18.64
C VAL A 177 2.45 -12.67 -19.33
N ALA A 178 1.74 -13.30 -20.26
CA ALA A 178 0.60 -12.68 -20.94
C ALA A 178 -0.52 -12.33 -19.95
N ASP A 179 -0.84 -13.23 -19.03
CA ASP A 179 -1.83 -12.99 -17.97
C ASP A 179 -1.37 -11.82 -17.05
N ALA A 180 -0.10 -11.82 -16.65
CA ALA A 180 0.45 -10.75 -15.81
C ALA A 180 0.44 -9.38 -16.53
N ILE A 181 0.67 -9.34 -17.85
CA ILE A 181 0.55 -8.13 -18.66
C ILE A 181 -0.91 -7.66 -18.74
N ALA A 182 -1.87 -8.58 -18.89
CA ALA A 182 -3.29 -8.24 -18.93
C ALA A 182 -3.74 -7.58 -17.61
N GLU A 183 -3.30 -8.11 -16.47
CA GLU A 183 -3.57 -7.54 -15.15
C GLU A 183 -2.87 -6.17 -14.95
N LEU A 184 -1.61 -6.03 -15.37
CA LEU A 184 -0.92 -4.73 -15.35
C LEU A 184 -1.70 -3.70 -16.18
N ASN A 185 -2.15 -4.07 -17.37
CA ASN A 185 -2.91 -3.18 -18.23
C ASN A 185 -4.29 -2.84 -17.64
N ALA A 186 -4.90 -3.73 -16.85
CA ALA A 186 -6.12 -3.41 -16.10
C ALA A 186 -5.85 -2.35 -15.02
N LEU A 187 -4.75 -2.46 -14.27
CA LEU A 187 -4.32 -1.45 -13.29
C LEU A 187 -4.03 -0.10 -13.96
N VAL A 188 -3.33 -0.11 -15.10
CA VAL A 188 -3.06 1.10 -15.89
C VAL A 188 -4.35 1.77 -16.35
N ARG A 189 -5.32 1.01 -16.86
CA ARG A 189 -6.63 1.54 -17.24
C ARG A 189 -7.36 2.12 -16.02
N HIS A 190 -7.36 1.43 -14.88
CA HIS A 190 -7.98 1.93 -13.67
C HIS A 190 -7.34 3.26 -13.20
N HIS A 191 -6.00 3.35 -13.23
CA HIS A 191 -5.29 4.58 -12.93
C HIS A 191 -5.69 5.73 -13.88
N ASN A 192 -5.72 5.47 -15.19
CA ASN A 192 -6.07 6.47 -16.20
C ASN A 192 -7.54 6.93 -16.08
N LEU A 193 -8.42 6.11 -15.50
CA LEU A 193 -9.80 6.50 -15.18
C LEU A 193 -9.89 7.40 -13.96
N VAL A 194 -9.07 7.16 -12.93
CA VAL A 194 -9.05 7.97 -11.69
C VAL A 194 -8.37 9.33 -11.93
N VAL A 195 -7.39 9.38 -12.82
CA VAL A 195 -6.63 10.59 -13.12
C VAL A 195 -7.21 11.30 -14.34
N THR A 196 -7.82 12.47 -14.12
CA THR A 196 -8.41 13.28 -15.20
C THR A 196 -7.36 14.03 -16.03
N ALA A 197 -6.18 14.29 -15.46
CA ALA A 197 -5.07 14.92 -16.17
C ALA A 197 -4.36 13.93 -17.09
N THR A 198 -4.54 14.08 -18.40
CA THR A 198 -3.94 13.21 -19.43
C THR A 198 -2.41 13.15 -19.37
N ALA A 199 -1.76 14.24 -18.96
CA ALA A 199 -0.30 14.30 -18.78
C ALA A 199 0.23 13.31 -17.72
N LEU A 200 -0.63 12.80 -16.83
CA LEU A 200 -0.26 11.85 -15.78
C LEU A 200 -0.63 10.41 -16.13
N HIS A 201 -1.31 10.18 -17.27
CA HIS A 201 -1.70 8.84 -17.71
C HIS A 201 -0.48 7.94 -17.91
N LEU A 202 -0.66 6.66 -17.60
CA LEU A 202 0.34 5.63 -17.83
C LEU A 202 0.11 4.95 -19.18
N PRO A 203 1.18 4.64 -19.94
CA PRO A 203 1.06 3.86 -21.16
C PRO A 203 0.76 2.39 -20.84
N THR A 204 -0.02 1.74 -21.68
CA THR A 204 -0.22 0.29 -21.63
C THR A 204 1.05 -0.45 -22.01
N ALA A 205 1.34 -1.56 -21.35
CA ALA A 205 2.48 -2.41 -21.66
C ALA A 205 2.13 -3.44 -22.74
N SER A 206 3.07 -3.66 -23.67
CA SER A 206 3.07 -4.78 -24.62
C SER A 206 4.17 -5.78 -24.26
N LEU A 207 4.04 -7.02 -24.74
CA LEU A 207 5.05 -8.05 -24.52
C LEU A 207 6.38 -7.64 -25.16
N GLU A 208 6.36 -7.16 -26.39
CA GLU A 208 7.54 -6.74 -27.15
C GLU A 208 8.28 -5.62 -26.42
N GLY A 209 7.56 -4.59 -25.97
CA GLY A 209 8.16 -3.48 -25.23
C GLY A 209 8.81 -3.91 -23.92
N LEU A 210 8.23 -4.90 -23.23
CA LEU A 210 8.82 -5.44 -22.00
C LEU A 210 10.01 -6.38 -22.27
N ILE A 211 10.02 -7.10 -23.38
CA ILE A 211 11.17 -7.90 -23.81
C ILE A 211 12.36 -6.99 -24.13
N GLU A 212 12.14 -5.86 -24.82
CA GLU A 212 13.21 -4.89 -25.10
C GLU A 212 13.80 -4.31 -23.82
N VAL A 213 12.96 -3.96 -22.85
CA VAL A 213 13.43 -3.53 -21.51
C VAL A 213 14.17 -4.65 -20.78
N ALA A 214 13.71 -5.90 -20.91
CA ALA A 214 14.36 -7.05 -20.30
C ALA A 214 15.76 -7.30 -20.88
N ARG A 215 15.93 -7.14 -22.20
CA ARG A 215 17.22 -7.26 -22.90
C ARG A 215 18.17 -6.09 -22.61
N GLY A 216 17.62 -4.90 -22.38
CA GLY A 216 18.41 -3.71 -22.07
C GLY A 216 19.20 -3.83 -20.75
N PRO A 217 20.30 -3.07 -20.61
CA PRO A 217 21.10 -3.03 -19.39
C PRO A 217 20.26 -2.61 -18.18
N ARG A 218 20.66 -3.03 -16.98
CA ARG A 218 20.04 -2.58 -15.73
C ARG A 218 20.32 -1.07 -15.58
N GLY A 219 19.35 -0.24 -15.94
CA GLY A 219 19.30 1.17 -15.52
C GLY A 219 18.98 1.30 -14.04
#